data_AF-A0A428PAM6-F1
#
_entry.id   AF-A0A428PAM6-F1
#
_cell.length_a   1.000
_cell.length_b   1.000
_cell.length_c   1.000
_cell.angle_alpha   90.00
_cell.angle_beta   90.00
_cell.angle_gamma   90.00
#
_symmetry.space_group_name_H-M   'P 1'
#
loop_
_entity.id
_entity.type
_entity.pdbx_description
1 polymer ?
#
loop_
_entity_poly.entity_id
_entity_poly.type
_entity_poly.pdbx_seq_one_letter_code
_entity_poly.pdbx_strand_id
1 'polypeptide(L)'
;MGSYTPNPSRSFMSDNIAGASPEIVQAIVAAATEHVPPYGNDTITKAARQKLQEILEREVDVFPVSSGTAANCIGLASLVKPWGSILCHPDSHINNDECGAPEAFTGGAKLVALPGKDTKLDPDTLRAAVRRKVHDVHSVQPSVVSISQATESGSVYTLDELRELCSIAKDAGVRVHMDGARFANALVHLDASPAEMT
;
A
#
# COMPACT_ATOMS: atom_id res chain seq x y z
N MET A 1 28.98 21.04 24.15
CA MET A 1 28.63 20.08 23.09
C MET A 1 28.30 18.76 23.76
N GLY A 2 27.03 18.35 23.75
CA GLY A 2 26.62 17.08 24.34
C GLY A 2 27.33 15.93 23.64
N SER A 3 27.87 14.98 24.41
CA SER A 3 28.50 13.78 23.88
C SER A 3 27.47 13.00 23.06
N TYR A 4 27.66 12.96 21.75
CA TYR A 4 26.93 12.05 20.87
C TYR A 4 27.19 10.62 21.37
N THR A 5 26.20 10.04 22.02
CA THR A 5 26.17 8.63 22.34
C THR A 5 25.61 7.95 21.11
N PRO A 6 26.36 7.06 20.43
CA PRO A 6 25.83 6.35 19.28
C PRO A 6 24.55 5.62 19.69
N ASN A 7 23.50 5.74 18.88
CA ASN A 7 22.25 5.00 19.07
C ASN A 7 22.56 3.50 19.20
N PRO A 8 21.84 2.73 20.03
CA PRO A 8 22.14 1.32 20.26
C PRO A 8 22.21 0.57 18.92
N SER A 9 23.21 -0.29 18.81
CA SER A 9 23.47 -1.14 17.66
C SER A 9 22.19 -1.87 17.22
N ARG A 10 21.79 -1.70 15.95
CA ARG A 10 20.81 -2.51 15.20
C ARG A 10 19.73 -3.16 16.09
N SER A 11 18.70 -2.40 16.43
CA SER A 11 17.52 -2.92 17.13
C SER A 11 16.62 -3.74 16.18
N PHE A 12 15.87 -4.70 16.74
CA PHE A 12 14.91 -5.56 16.01
C PHE A 12 13.44 -5.14 16.22
N MET A 13 13.18 -3.92 16.69
CA MET A 13 11.81 -3.45 16.94
C MET A 13 11.01 -3.23 15.66
N SER A 14 11.62 -2.60 14.65
CA SER A 14 11.00 -2.28 13.37
C SER A 14 12.07 -1.84 12.38
N ASP A 15 11.80 -1.96 11.09
CA ASP A 15 12.62 -1.42 10.01
C ASP A 15 12.56 0.12 9.93
N ASN A 16 11.50 0.75 10.44
CA ASN A 16 11.35 2.22 10.46
C ASN A 16 12.35 2.96 11.37
N ILE A 17 13.15 2.23 12.16
CA ILE A 17 14.23 2.81 12.97
C ILE A 17 15.54 2.93 12.18
N ALA A 18 15.63 2.27 11.02
CA ALA A 18 16.80 2.34 10.16
C ALA A 18 16.92 3.73 9.50
N GLY A 19 18.15 4.22 9.35
CA GLY A 19 18.42 5.39 8.53
C GLY A 19 18.35 5.06 7.03
N ALA A 20 18.50 6.08 6.19
CA ALA A 20 18.56 5.90 4.74
C ALA A 20 19.91 5.32 4.28
N SER A 21 19.90 4.58 3.16
CA SER A 21 21.12 4.10 2.50
C SER A 21 22.00 5.27 2.04
N PRO A 22 23.34 5.12 2.00
CA PRO A 22 24.26 6.19 1.60
C PRO A 22 23.93 6.82 0.24
N GLU A 23 23.47 6.03 -0.72
CA GLU A 23 23.09 6.46 -2.06
C GLU A 23 21.91 7.44 -2.03
N ILE A 24 20.92 7.20 -1.16
CA ILE A 24 19.77 8.10 -0.97
C ILE A 24 20.24 9.43 -0.36
N VAL A 25 21.10 9.37 0.67
CA VAL A 25 21.65 10.58 1.31
C VAL A 25 22.43 11.43 0.30
N GLN A 26 23.26 10.79 -0.52
CA GLN A 26 24.02 11.48 -1.56
C GLN A 26 23.12 12.09 -2.65
N ALA A 27 22.06 11.37 -3.08
CA ALA A 27 21.11 11.88 -4.05
C ALA A 27 20.38 13.14 -3.53
N ILE A 28 19.99 13.16 -2.25
CA ILE A 28 19.38 14.34 -1.61
C ILE A 28 20.36 15.51 -1.61
N VAL A 29 21.62 15.30 -1.24
CA VAL A 29 22.65 16.36 -1.25
C VAL A 29 22.86 16.93 -2.64
N ALA A 30 22.92 16.08 -3.67
CA ALA A 30 23.03 16.53 -5.05
C ALA A 30 21.83 17.39 -5.47
N ALA A 31 20.61 16.89 -5.25
CA ALA A 31 19.37 17.59 -5.59
C ALA A 31 19.23 18.93 -4.84
N ALA A 32 19.72 19.03 -3.61
CA ALA A 32 19.65 20.24 -2.79
C ALA A 32 20.45 21.43 -3.36
N THR A 33 21.35 21.19 -4.32
CA THR A 33 22.13 22.25 -4.97
C THR A 33 21.51 22.77 -6.27
N GLU A 34 20.44 22.11 -6.74
CA GLU A 34 19.77 22.46 -7.99
C GLU A 34 18.65 23.51 -7.79
N HIS A 35 18.28 24.19 -8.88
CA HIS A 35 17.09 25.04 -8.93
C HIS A 35 16.10 24.42 -9.89
N VAL A 36 14.98 23.91 -9.37
CA VAL A 36 14.01 23.14 -10.15
C VAL A 36 12.59 23.70 -10.00
N PRO A 37 11.72 23.54 -11.02
CA PRO A 37 10.31 23.90 -10.90
C PRO A 37 9.61 23.14 -9.76
N PRO A 38 8.64 23.76 -9.07
CA PRO A 38 7.94 23.13 -7.95
C PRO A 38 6.87 22.12 -8.42
N TYR A 39 6.31 21.40 -7.44
CA TYR A 39 5.13 20.52 -7.59
C TYR A 39 5.31 19.40 -8.63
N GLY A 40 6.48 18.76 -8.65
CA GLY A 40 6.76 17.59 -9.48
C GLY A 40 7.04 17.90 -10.96
N ASN A 41 7.15 19.18 -11.33
CA ASN A 41 7.49 19.62 -12.68
C ASN A 41 9.00 19.66 -12.95
N ASP A 42 9.78 18.98 -12.11
CA ASP A 42 11.22 18.87 -12.20
C ASP A 42 11.69 17.60 -12.94
N THR A 43 12.96 17.58 -13.32
CA THR A 43 13.58 16.48 -14.05
C THR A 43 13.77 15.22 -13.19
N ILE A 44 13.93 15.37 -11.88
CA ILE A 44 14.13 14.25 -10.95
C ILE A 44 12.82 13.46 -10.82
N THR A 45 11.70 14.14 -10.62
CA THR A 45 10.36 13.54 -10.59
C THR A 45 10.04 12.82 -11.90
N LYS A 46 10.35 13.45 -13.05
CA LYS A 46 10.16 12.83 -14.37
C LYS A 46 10.99 11.55 -14.52
N ALA A 47 12.25 11.57 -14.09
CA ALA A 47 13.15 10.42 -14.15
C ALA A 47 12.68 9.28 -13.23
N ALA A 48 12.25 9.62 -12.00
CA ALA A 48 11.69 8.64 -11.06
C ALA A 48 10.44 7.94 -11.62
N ARG A 49 9.53 8.71 -12.24
CA ARG A 49 8.35 8.14 -12.92
C ARG A 49 8.75 7.19 -14.04
N GLN A 50 9.65 7.62 -14.94
CA GLN A 50 10.12 6.76 -16.03
C GLN A 50 10.74 5.47 -15.49
N LYS A 51 11.54 5.56 -14.43
CA LYS A 51 12.16 4.39 -13.82
C LYS A 51 11.14 3.42 -13.24
N LEU A 52 10.11 3.93 -12.59
CA LEU A 52 9.03 3.08 -12.06
C LEU A 52 8.20 2.43 -13.18
N GLN A 53 7.98 3.11 -14.29
CA GLN A 53 7.34 2.52 -15.48
C GLN A 53 8.18 1.39 -16.08
N GLU A 54 9.50 1.55 -16.15
CA GLU A 54 10.42 0.49 -16.57
C GLU A 54 10.38 -0.71 -15.62
N ILE A 55 10.41 -0.45 -14.30
CA ILE A 55 10.41 -1.49 -13.25
C ILE A 55 9.09 -2.27 -13.20
N LEU A 56 7.97 -1.59 -13.38
CA LEU A 56 6.63 -2.17 -13.38
C LEU A 56 6.20 -2.69 -14.76
N GLU A 57 7.05 -2.53 -15.77
CA GLU A 57 6.81 -2.96 -17.16
C GLU A 57 5.50 -2.41 -17.74
N ARG A 58 5.07 -1.24 -17.27
CA ARG A 58 3.76 -0.65 -17.59
C ARG A 58 3.77 0.87 -17.40
N GLU A 59 2.99 1.56 -18.24
CA GLU A 59 2.61 2.94 -18.02
C GLU A 59 1.83 3.09 -16.70
N VAL A 60 2.42 3.82 -15.76
CA VAL A 60 1.83 4.16 -14.46
C VAL A 60 1.94 5.66 -14.19
N ASP A 61 0.97 6.18 -13.45
CA ASP A 61 1.07 7.48 -12.80
C ASP A 61 1.73 7.32 -11.43
N VAL A 62 2.62 8.24 -11.09
CA VAL A 62 3.41 8.19 -9.85
C VAL A 62 3.20 9.49 -9.08
N PHE A 63 2.79 9.35 -7.82
CA PHE A 63 2.54 10.47 -6.92
C PHE A 63 3.37 10.29 -5.65
N PRO A 64 4.51 10.99 -5.51
CA PRO A 64 5.28 10.97 -4.28
C PRO A 64 4.49 11.58 -3.12
N VAL A 65 4.43 10.87 -2.01
CA VAL A 65 3.78 11.31 -0.77
C VAL A 65 4.70 11.08 0.42
N SER A 66 4.44 11.76 1.54
CA SER A 66 5.37 11.82 2.67
C SER A 66 5.34 10.60 3.60
N SER A 67 4.31 9.76 3.55
CA SER A 67 4.18 8.58 4.42
C SER A 67 3.32 7.47 3.81
N GLY A 68 3.46 6.26 4.35
CA GLY A 68 2.62 5.12 4.00
C GLY A 68 1.13 5.36 4.28
N THR A 69 0.79 5.93 5.45
CA THR A 69 -0.59 6.32 5.78
C THR A 69 -1.17 7.28 4.75
N ALA A 70 -0.40 8.29 4.31
CA ALA A 70 -0.87 9.21 3.28
C ALA A 70 -1.10 8.50 1.93
N ALA A 71 -0.20 7.57 1.55
CA ALA A 71 -0.34 6.77 0.34
C ALA A 71 -1.62 5.90 0.37
N ASN A 72 -1.83 5.14 1.45
CA ASN A 72 -3.01 4.31 1.65
C ASN A 72 -4.29 5.15 1.62
N CYS A 73 -4.33 6.24 2.39
CA CYS A 73 -5.50 7.10 2.48
C CYS A 73 -5.87 7.75 1.13
N ILE A 74 -4.89 8.31 0.41
CA ILE A 74 -5.13 8.95 -0.89
C ILE A 74 -5.53 7.90 -1.93
N GLY A 75 -4.86 6.75 -1.96
CA GLY A 75 -5.17 5.64 -2.86
C GLY A 75 -6.59 5.13 -2.65
N LEU A 76 -6.97 4.83 -1.40
CA LEU A 76 -8.29 4.34 -1.04
C LEU A 76 -9.38 5.39 -1.31
N ALA A 77 -9.18 6.66 -0.94
CA ALA A 77 -10.13 7.73 -1.20
C ALA A 77 -10.40 7.96 -2.70
N SER A 78 -9.43 7.62 -3.55
CA SER A 78 -9.59 7.68 -5.01
C SER A 78 -10.38 6.50 -5.59
N LEU A 79 -10.52 5.41 -4.84
CA LEU A 79 -11.14 4.15 -5.28
C LEU A 79 -12.53 3.92 -4.69
N VAL A 80 -12.92 4.63 -3.63
CA VAL A 80 -14.16 4.39 -2.89
C VAL A 80 -15.06 5.62 -2.81
N LYS A 81 -16.37 5.40 -2.69
CA LYS A 81 -17.34 6.43 -2.33
C LYS A 81 -17.57 6.44 -0.82
N PRO A 82 -18.05 7.54 -0.22
CA PRO A 82 -18.36 7.58 1.22
C PRO A 82 -19.29 6.46 1.73
N TRP A 83 -20.23 5.99 0.91
CA TRP A 83 -21.13 4.87 1.23
C TRP A 83 -20.58 3.49 0.82
N GLY A 84 -19.33 3.45 0.36
CA GLY A 84 -18.63 2.23 0.00
C GLY A 84 -18.00 1.55 1.23
N SER A 85 -17.54 0.33 1.01
CA SER A 85 -16.74 -0.41 1.98
C SER A 85 -15.42 -0.86 1.38
N ILE A 86 -14.39 -0.85 2.24
CA ILE A 86 -13.05 -1.34 1.96
C ILE A 86 -12.90 -2.64 2.75
N LEU A 87 -12.73 -3.74 2.03
CA LEU A 87 -12.56 -5.08 2.59
C LEU A 87 -11.06 -5.29 2.87
N CYS A 88 -10.70 -5.54 4.13
CA CYS A 88 -9.30 -5.66 4.56
C CYS A 88 -9.16 -6.69 5.67
N HIS A 89 -7.93 -7.11 5.96
CA HIS A 89 -7.67 -8.01 7.09
C HIS A 89 -7.87 -7.27 8.43
N PRO A 90 -8.40 -7.91 9.50
CA PRO A 90 -8.52 -7.27 10.82
C PRO A 90 -7.21 -6.73 11.38
N ASP A 91 -6.07 -7.36 11.07
CA ASP A 91 -4.73 -6.92 11.50
C ASP A 91 -4.02 -6.01 10.47
N SER A 92 -4.74 -5.54 9.44
CA SER A 92 -4.13 -4.65 8.44
C SER A 92 -3.76 -3.29 9.03
N HIS A 93 -2.71 -2.67 8.49
CA HIS A 93 -2.22 -1.36 8.96
C HIS A 93 -3.32 -0.29 8.88
N ILE A 94 -4.05 -0.25 7.76
CA ILE A 94 -5.19 0.66 7.55
C ILE A 94 -6.30 0.50 8.60
N ASN A 95 -6.43 -0.68 9.22
CA ASN A 95 -7.44 -0.94 10.24
C ASN A 95 -6.96 -0.64 11.68
N ASN A 96 -5.64 -0.60 11.94
CA ASN A 96 -5.12 -0.53 13.32
C ASN A 96 -4.20 0.66 13.57
N ASP A 97 -3.29 0.97 12.65
CA ASP A 97 -2.12 1.81 12.91
C ASP A 97 -2.17 3.17 12.19
N GLU A 98 -3.33 3.50 11.62
CA GLU A 98 -3.55 4.77 10.90
C GLU A 98 -4.51 5.72 11.63
N CYS A 99 -4.90 5.41 12.88
CA CYS A 99 -5.74 6.28 13.71
C CYS A 99 -7.06 6.70 13.01
N GLY A 100 -7.65 5.78 12.23
CA GLY A 100 -8.87 6.04 11.46
C GLY A 100 -8.69 7.03 10.29
N ALA A 101 -7.46 7.23 9.82
CA ALA A 101 -7.19 8.10 8.68
C ALA A 101 -7.91 7.65 7.40
N PRO A 102 -8.01 6.34 7.05
CA PRO A 102 -8.76 5.92 5.87
C PRO A 102 -10.22 6.39 5.89
N GLU A 103 -10.94 6.21 7.00
CA GLU A 103 -12.32 6.67 7.12
C GLU A 103 -12.43 8.19 6.97
N ALA A 104 -11.50 8.96 7.55
CA ALA A 104 -11.47 10.41 7.44
C ALA A 104 -11.25 10.87 5.99
N PHE A 105 -10.27 10.31 5.28
CA PHE A 105 -9.90 10.71 3.92
C PHE A 105 -10.91 10.27 2.86
N THR A 106 -11.58 9.14 3.08
CA THR A 106 -12.60 8.60 2.17
C THR A 106 -13.97 9.28 2.33
N GLY A 107 -14.10 10.20 3.30
CA GLY A 107 -15.36 10.87 3.62
C GLY A 107 -16.36 9.98 4.35
N GLY A 108 -15.88 8.93 5.02
CA GLY A 108 -16.70 8.02 5.84
C GLY A 108 -16.91 6.63 5.24
N ALA A 109 -16.12 6.20 4.24
CA ALA A 109 -16.19 4.83 3.77
C ALA A 109 -15.84 3.86 4.93
N LYS A 110 -16.51 2.71 4.95
CA LYS A 110 -16.40 1.78 6.07
C LYS A 110 -15.32 0.73 5.82
N LEU A 111 -14.36 0.59 6.74
CA LEU A 111 -13.52 -0.60 6.79
C LEU A 111 -14.36 -1.81 7.25
N VAL A 112 -14.26 -2.92 6.51
CA VAL A 112 -14.94 -4.18 6.81
C VAL A 112 -13.87 -5.27 6.90
N ALA A 113 -13.57 -5.65 8.14
CA ALA A 113 -12.58 -6.68 8.44
C ALA A 113 -13.06 -8.07 8.00
N LEU A 114 -12.24 -8.76 7.21
CA LEU A 114 -12.43 -10.14 6.78
C LEU A 114 -11.24 -10.97 7.28
N PRO A 115 -11.47 -12.00 8.13
CA PRO A 115 -10.38 -12.75 8.71
C PRO A 115 -9.74 -13.70 7.69
N GLY A 116 -8.49 -14.04 7.93
CA GLY A 116 -7.85 -15.22 7.39
C GLY A 116 -6.57 -15.53 8.15
N LYS A 117 -5.81 -16.53 7.70
CA LYS A 117 -4.58 -16.95 8.40
C LYS A 117 -3.41 -16.08 7.99
N ASP A 118 -2.43 -15.93 8.88
CA ASP A 118 -1.16 -15.26 8.61
C ASP A 118 -1.33 -13.84 8.08
N THR A 119 -2.34 -13.12 8.56
CA THR A 119 -2.69 -11.75 8.09
C THR A 119 -3.07 -11.70 6.60
N LYS A 120 -3.48 -12.83 6.03
CA LYS A 120 -3.92 -12.95 4.65
C LYS A 120 -5.44 -13.07 4.59
N LEU A 121 -6.08 -12.43 3.62
CA LEU A 121 -7.52 -12.59 3.38
C LEU A 121 -7.82 -14.01 2.94
N ASP A 122 -8.81 -14.63 3.58
CA ASP A 122 -9.33 -15.91 3.13
C ASP A 122 -10.20 -15.71 1.86
N PRO A 123 -9.88 -16.38 0.73
CA PRO A 123 -10.61 -16.19 -0.53
C PRO A 123 -12.12 -16.45 -0.44
N ASP A 124 -12.55 -17.39 0.40
CA ASP A 124 -13.97 -17.74 0.53
C ASP A 124 -14.72 -16.69 1.34
N THR A 125 -14.10 -16.14 2.39
CA THR A 125 -14.65 -14.97 3.10
C THR A 125 -14.78 -13.77 2.17
N LEU A 126 -13.79 -13.54 1.29
CA LEU A 126 -13.82 -12.46 0.32
C LEU A 126 -14.93 -12.67 -0.72
N ARG A 127 -15.07 -13.89 -1.29
CA ARG A 127 -16.14 -14.23 -2.25
C ARG A 127 -17.53 -13.95 -1.70
N ALA A 128 -17.77 -14.24 -0.43
CA ALA A 128 -19.03 -13.94 0.23
C ALA A 128 -19.21 -12.43 0.46
N ALA A 129 -18.16 -11.74 0.91
CA ALA A 129 -18.22 -10.32 1.26
C ALA A 129 -18.46 -9.41 0.07
N VAL A 130 -17.81 -9.65 -1.08
CA VAL A 130 -17.96 -8.81 -2.29
C VAL A 130 -19.36 -8.84 -2.88
N ARG A 131 -20.18 -9.85 -2.53
CA ARG A 131 -21.58 -9.99 -2.99
C ARG A 131 -22.60 -9.65 -1.90
N ARG A 132 -22.15 -9.35 -0.68
CA ARG A 132 -23.03 -9.14 0.47
C ARG A 132 -23.80 -7.84 0.30
N LYS A 133 -25.14 -7.93 0.31
CA LYS A 133 -26.04 -6.76 0.36
C LYS A 133 -25.84 -5.75 -0.78
N VAL A 134 -25.31 -6.20 -1.91
CA VAL A 134 -25.17 -5.38 -3.11
C VAL A 134 -26.55 -4.86 -3.54
N HIS A 135 -26.63 -3.56 -3.83
CA HIS A 135 -27.84 -2.80 -4.15
C HIS A 135 -28.85 -2.59 -3.00
N ASP A 136 -28.57 -3.06 -1.78
CA ASP A 136 -29.38 -2.72 -0.59
C ASP A 136 -29.02 -1.30 -0.12
N VAL A 137 -29.97 -0.37 -0.25
CA VAL A 137 -29.77 1.06 0.09
C VAL A 137 -29.43 1.31 1.56
N HIS A 138 -29.74 0.36 2.45
CA HIS A 138 -29.43 0.48 3.88
C HIS A 138 -28.04 -0.07 4.24
N SER A 139 -27.29 -0.56 3.27
CA SER A 139 -25.98 -1.19 3.46
C SER A 139 -24.89 -0.47 2.69
N VAL A 140 -23.68 -0.44 3.25
CA VAL A 140 -22.48 -0.02 2.51
C VAL A 140 -22.23 -0.98 1.35
N GLN A 141 -21.72 -0.44 0.24
CA GLN A 141 -21.49 -1.23 -0.97
C GLN A 141 -20.03 -1.71 -1.05
N PRO A 142 -19.76 -3.02 -1.23
CA PRO A 142 -18.40 -3.50 -1.48
C PRO A 142 -17.77 -2.76 -2.66
N SER A 143 -16.62 -2.11 -2.42
CA SER A 143 -16.04 -1.18 -3.41
C SER A 143 -14.55 -1.41 -3.66
N VAL A 144 -13.78 -1.70 -2.59
CA VAL A 144 -12.34 -1.92 -2.67
C VAL A 144 -11.96 -3.13 -1.81
N VAL A 145 -11.02 -3.96 -2.29
CA VAL A 145 -10.26 -4.91 -1.48
C VAL A 145 -8.89 -4.32 -1.25
N SER A 146 -8.45 -4.23 0.01
CA SER A 146 -7.10 -3.81 0.37
C SER A 146 -6.32 -4.99 0.94
N ILE A 147 -5.17 -5.28 0.34
CA ILE A 147 -4.22 -6.30 0.77
C ILE A 147 -2.85 -5.66 1.07
N SER A 148 -2.09 -6.24 1.99
CA SER A 148 -0.73 -5.80 2.32
C SER A 148 0.29 -6.82 1.79
N GLN A 149 1.34 -6.38 1.11
CA GLN A 149 2.35 -7.25 0.51
C GLN A 149 3.77 -6.70 0.73
N ALA A 150 4.61 -7.29 1.58
CA ALA A 150 4.29 -8.36 2.54
C ALA A 150 3.26 -7.92 3.61
N THR A 151 2.66 -8.89 4.31
CA THR A 151 1.68 -8.60 5.37
C THR A 151 2.34 -8.04 6.63
N GLU A 152 1.51 -7.55 7.56
CA GLU A 152 1.93 -6.98 8.84
C GLU A 152 2.58 -8.02 9.77
N SER A 153 2.28 -9.31 9.60
CA SER A 153 2.95 -10.41 10.30
C SER A 153 4.20 -10.92 9.57
N GLY A 154 4.54 -10.35 8.42
CA GLY A 154 5.69 -10.74 7.60
C GLY A 154 5.44 -11.93 6.68
N SER A 155 4.20 -12.42 6.58
CA SER A 155 3.82 -13.41 5.58
C SER A 155 3.74 -12.78 4.18
N VAL A 156 3.76 -13.61 3.14
CA VAL A 156 3.72 -13.16 1.75
C VAL A 156 2.57 -13.86 1.03
N TYR A 157 1.78 -13.11 0.27
CA TYR A 157 0.87 -13.71 -0.70
C TYR A 157 1.68 -14.23 -1.89
N THR A 158 1.47 -15.49 -2.24
CA THR A 158 1.99 -16.06 -3.48
C THR A 158 1.32 -15.41 -4.69
N LEU A 159 1.95 -15.51 -5.86
CA LEU A 159 1.37 -14.97 -7.10
C LEU A 159 -0.01 -15.58 -7.41
N ASP A 160 -0.23 -16.85 -7.09
CA ASP A 160 -1.52 -17.51 -7.32
C ASP A 160 -2.61 -17.02 -6.36
N GLU A 161 -2.27 -16.78 -5.10
CA GLU A 161 -3.21 -16.17 -4.14
C GLU A 161 -3.55 -14.73 -4.56
N LEU A 162 -2.57 -13.94 -5.00
CA LEU A 162 -2.82 -12.59 -5.53
C LEU A 162 -3.76 -12.65 -6.74
N ARG A 163 -3.51 -13.54 -7.69
CA ARG A 163 -4.38 -13.75 -8.87
C ARG A 163 -5.80 -14.16 -8.46
N GLU A 164 -5.94 -15.05 -7.49
CA GLU A 164 -7.24 -15.48 -7.00
C GLU A 164 -8.03 -14.31 -6.38
N LEU A 165 -7.43 -13.56 -5.46
CA LEU A 165 -8.08 -12.41 -4.82
C LEU A 165 -8.45 -11.32 -5.85
N CYS A 166 -7.54 -11.04 -6.78
CA CYS A 166 -7.80 -10.10 -7.88
C CYS A 166 -8.92 -10.57 -8.80
N SER A 167 -9.01 -11.87 -9.10
CA SER A 167 -10.11 -12.44 -9.89
C SER A 167 -11.44 -12.28 -9.16
N ILE A 168 -11.50 -12.60 -7.86
CA ILE A 168 -12.71 -12.46 -7.04
C ILE A 168 -13.20 -11.01 -7.05
N ALA A 169 -12.29 -10.05 -6.83
CA ALA A 169 -12.63 -8.63 -6.83
C ALA A 169 -13.13 -8.17 -8.21
N LYS A 170 -12.40 -8.53 -9.28
CA LYS A 170 -12.74 -8.17 -10.66
C LYS A 170 -14.10 -8.73 -11.08
N ASP A 171 -14.39 -9.99 -10.77
CA ASP A 171 -15.68 -10.63 -11.09
C ASP A 171 -16.87 -9.97 -10.39
N ALA A 172 -16.62 -9.33 -9.24
CA ALA A 172 -17.62 -8.56 -8.50
C ALA A 172 -17.65 -7.06 -8.85
N GLY A 173 -16.77 -6.59 -9.75
CA GLY A 173 -16.64 -5.16 -10.09
C GLY A 173 -16.01 -4.31 -8.98
N VAL A 174 -15.32 -4.95 -8.04
CA VAL A 174 -14.64 -4.33 -6.90
C VAL A 174 -13.18 -4.03 -7.28
N ARG A 175 -12.66 -2.88 -6.85
CA ARG A 175 -11.26 -2.48 -7.12
C ARG A 175 -10.30 -3.16 -6.14
N VAL A 176 -9.03 -3.26 -6.51
CA VAL A 176 -7.97 -3.77 -5.62
C VAL A 176 -6.98 -2.66 -5.32
N HIS A 177 -6.59 -2.57 -4.04
CA HIS A 177 -5.55 -1.73 -3.50
C HIS A 177 -4.50 -2.63 -2.84
N MET A 178 -3.22 -2.33 -3.04
CA MET A 178 -2.11 -3.03 -2.39
C MET A 178 -1.33 -2.03 -1.53
N ASP A 179 -1.31 -2.25 -0.21
CA ASP A 179 -0.33 -1.63 0.67
C ASP A 179 1.03 -2.31 0.44
N GLY A 180 1.92 -1.58 -0.21
CA GLY A 180 3.27 -2.01 -0.56
C GLY A 180 4.35 -1.52 0.40
N ALA A 181 4.05 -1.24 1.68
CA ALA A 181 5.04 -0.74 2.64
C ALA A 181 6.31 -1.62 2.70
N ARG A 182 6.17 -2.92 2.46
CA ARG A 182 7.26 -3.90 2.36
C ARG A 182 7.26 -4.64 1.02
N PHE A 183 6.91 -3.95 -0.06
CA PHE A 183 6.82 -4.50 -1.41
C PHE A 183 8.12 -5.17 -1.85
N ALA A 184 9.26 -4.50 -1.62
CA ALA A 184 10.57 -5.03 -1.98
C ALA A 184 10.90 -6.35 -1.26
N ASN A 185 10.48 -6.53 0.00
CA ASN A 185 10.71 -7.77 0.76
C ASN A 185 9.92 -8.94 0.16
N ALA A 186 8.65 -8.72 -0.19
CA ALA A 186 7.84 -9.74 -0.85
C ALA A 186 8.39 -10.09 -2.23
N LEU A 187 8.78 -9.07 -3.01
CA LEU A 187 9.34 -9.23 -4.35
C LEU A 187 10.55 -10.16 -4.36
N VAL A 188 11.54 -9.89 -3.52
CA VAL A 188 12.76 -10.72 -3.44
C VAL A 188 12.50 -12.09 -2.83
N HIS A 189 11.50 -12.23 -1.96
CA HIS A 189 11.10 -13.52 -1.40
C HIS A 189 10.47 -14.44 -2.45
N LEU A 190 9.63 -13.89 -3.32
CA LEU A 190 8.94 -14.63 -4.37
C LEU A 190 9.80 -14.90 -5.60
N ASP A 191 10.96 -14.24 -5.72
CA ASP A 191 11.81 -14.28 -6.92
C ASP A 191 11.02 -13.95 -8.19
N ALA A 192 10.21 -12.89 -8.12
CA ALA A 192 9.27 -12.47 -9.15
C ALA A 192 9.60 -11.05 -9.66
N SER A 193 9.08 -10.70 -10.85
CA SER A 193 9.09 -9.32 -11.33
C SER A 193 7.98 -8.48 -10.66
N PRO A 194 8.15 -7.15 -10.51
CA PRO A 194 7.09 -6.29 -9.99
C PRO A 194 5.80 -6.37 -10.82
N ALA A 195 5.93 -6.58 -12.14
CA ALA A 195 4.81 -6.75 -13.05
C ALA A 195 4.07 -8.09 -12.86
N GLU A 196 4.75 -9.13 -12.35
CA GLU A 196 4.08 -10.39 -12.02
C GLU A 196 3.30 -10.31 -10.69
N MET A 197 3.77 -9.46 -9.77
CA MET A 197 3.18 -9.27 -8.44
C MET A 197 2.07 -8.20 -8.41
N THR A 198 1.85 -7.45 -9.49
CA THR A 198 0.86 -6.36 -9.59
C THR A 198 -0.08 -6.52 -10.79
#